data_AF-S4Y1A6-F1
#
_entry.id   AF-S4Y1A6-F1
#
_cell.length_a   1.000
_cell.length_b   1.000
_cell.length_c   1.000
_cell.angle_alpha   90.00
_cell.angle_beta   90.00
_cell.angle_gamma   90.00
#
_symmetry.space_group_name_H-M   'P 1'
#
loop_
_entity.id
_entity.type
_entity.pdbx_description
1 polymer ?
#
loop_
_entity_poly.entity_id
_entity_poly.type
_entity_poly.pdbx_seq_one_letter_code
_entity_poly.pdbx_strand_id
1 'polypeptide(L)'
;MEPVFFLMIISGIAGLARCFAGARGEARRAAEVRWRLARPIWQRAAALVGGQFRSGPSQSGDPRMQISVVLENVALLVDHDIDHDDVLAVRYRTRITSTARNPSGLRLRVNDQRLGGASGGAFRARRVDVGDRAEDGAFVVKASSATLARWWLTPELRAALRAATDYQVTLESHRLTAIRAGLEDDAEKLASAIRAAALLAGRGRALTKELRALAHELGGRLSPGAGSISSEGEVTIELEHRGRRVIVEFGRDGKKGPFGTQVRAARAASPSERFAARRRARRAAAKGAPRPRGDEPLSVAYEVQAEAPDRLARRLGDELQREIVALRPAAILGDEAAVTVVFGELETGRDRIERAIAIVAALAAPGPHGPYR
;
A
#
# COMPACT_ATOMS: atom_id res chain seq x y z
N MET A 1 -12.50 -38.82 56.89
CA MET A 1 -11.19 -38.38 56.35
C MET A 1 -11.32 -37.38 55.18
N GLU A 2 -12.49 -36.77 54.95
CA GLU A 2 -12.71 -35.82 53.84
C GLU A 2 -12.59 -34.31 54.18
N PRO A 3 -12.86 -33.80 55.41
CA PRO A 3 -12.89 -32.34 55.64
C PRO A 3 -11.49 -31.70 55.62
N VAL A 4 -10.44 -32.47 55.92
CA VAL A 4 -9.06 -31.97 55.96
C VAL A 4 -8.50 -31.74 54.55
N PHE A 5 -8.86 -32.58 53.58
CA PHE A 5 -8.44 -32.43 52.18
C PHE A 5 -9.07 -31.19 51.52
N PHE A 6 -10.35 -30.93 51.77
CA PHE A 6 -11.02 -29.72 51.29
C PHE A 6 -10.44 -28.43 51.87
N LEU A 7 -10.12 -28.42 53.16
CA LEU A 7 -9.45 -27.28 53.81
C LEU A 7 -8.04 -27.04 53.25
N MET A 8 -7.30 -28.09 52.91
CA MET A 8 -5.97 -27.99 52.30
C MET A 8 -6.02 -27.46 50.87
N ILE A 9 -7.03 -27.84 50.08
CA ILE A 9 -7.25 -27.33 48.72
C ILE A 9 -7.66 -25.85 48.76
N ILE A 10 -8.59 -25.47 49.65
CA ILE A 10 -9.04 -24.07 49.79
C ILE A 10 -7.90 -23.18 50.28
N SER A 11 -7.08 -23.64 51.23
CA SER A 11 -5.91 -22.88 51.70
C SER A 11 -4.78 -22.82 50.67
N GLY A 12 -4.59 -23.86 49.85
CA GLY A 12 -3.70 -23.84 48.69
C GLY A 12 -4.15 -22.85 47.60
N ILE A 13 -5.45 -22.81 47.28
CA ILE A 13 -6.04 -21.84 46.34
C ILE A 13 -5.99 -20.42 46.90
N ALA A 14 -6.25 -20.22 48.19
CA ALA A 14 -6.14 -18.92 48.85
C ALA A 14 -4.69 -18.44 48.93
N GLY A 15 -3.74 -19.33 49.17
CA GLY A 15 -2.30 -19.06 49.13
C GLY A 15 -1.84 -18.65 47.73
N LEU A 16 -2.24 -19.38 46.71
CA LEU A 16 -1.98 -19.03 45.30
C LEU A 16 -2.63 -17.69 44.93
N ALA A 17 -3.90 -17.47 45.30
CA ALA A 17 -4.60 -16.21 45.06
C ALA A 17 -3.91 -15.02 45.74
N ARG A 18 -3.33 -15.23 46.93
CA ARG A 18 -2.57 -14.21 47.67
C ARG A 18 -1.20 -13.94 47.03
N CYS A 19 -0.51 -14.97 46.55
CA CYS A 19 0.72 -14.81 45.76
C CYS A 19 0.46 -14.07 44.44
N PHE A 20 -0.63 -14.41 43.73
CA PHE A 20 -1.05 -13.70 42.52
C PHE A 20 -1.49 -12.25 42.80
N ALA A 21 -2.15 -11.99 43.93
CA ALA A 21 -2.49 -10.64 44.35
C ALA A 21 -1.24 -9.81 44.72
N GLY A 22 -0.25 -10.41 45.39
CA GLY A 22 1.04 -9.80 45.70
C GLY A 22 1.84 -9.45 44.44
N ALA A 23 1.98 -10.40 43.52
CA ALA A 23 2.65 -10.20 42.22
C ALA A 23 1.97 -9.12 41.38
N ARG A 24 0.62 -9.09 41.34
CA ARG A 24 -0.15 -8.01 40.69
C ARG A 24 0.09 -6.65 41.35
N GLY A 25 0.24 -6.60 42.67
CA GLY A 25 0.54 -5.37 43.41
C GLY A 25 1.92 -4.80 43.09
N GLU A 26 2.95 -5.64 43.01
CA GLU A 26 4.31 -5.23 42.63
C GLU A 26 4.39 -4.81 41.16
N ALA A 27 3.77 -5.59 40.27
CA ALA A 27 3.61 -5.27 38.86
C ALA A 27 2.95 -3.88 38.65
N ARG A 28 1.89 -3.58 39.42
CA ARG A 28 1.21 -2.28 39.39
C ARG A 28 2.10 -1.13 39.89
N ARG A 29 2.89 -1.32 40.95
CA ARG A 29 3.83 -0.29 41.42
C ARG A 29 4.93 -0.02 40.41
N ALA A 30 5.52 -1.06 39.82
CA ALA A 30 6.51 -0.91 38.76
C ALA A 30 5.93 -0.19 37.53
N ALA A 31 4.68 -0.49 37.20
CA ALA A 31 3.90 0.19 36.17
C ALA A 31 3.70 1.69 36.46
N GLU A 32 3.32 2.04 37.68
CA GLU A 32 3.18 3.44 38.11
C GLU A 32 4.50 4.20 38.06
N VAL A 33 5.61 3.59 38.49
CA VAL A 33 6.94 4.22 38.43
C VAL A 33 7.33 4.53 36.98
N ARG A 34 7.20 3.54 36.08
CA ARG A 34 7.46 3.74 34.64
C ARG A 34 6.56 4.81 34.03
N TRP A 35 5.27 4.82 34.40
CA TRP A 35 4.34 5.84 33.94
C TRP A 35 4.74 7.24 34.39
N ARG A 36 5.14 7.43 35.66
CA ARG A 36 5.59 8.74 36.16
C ARG A 36 6.81 9.26 35.41
N LEU A 37 7.74 8.38 35.06
CA LEU A 37 8.94 8.72 34.29
C LEU A 37 8.60 9.06 32.82
N ALA A 38 7.70 8.31 32.19
CA ALA A 38 7.32 8.51 30.79
C ALA A 38 6.37 9.70 30.58
N ARG A 39 5.57 10.08 31.59
CA ARG A 39 4.59 11.17 31.51
C ARG A 39 5.15 12.51 30.98
N PRO A 40 6.24 13.07 31.53
CA PRO A 40 6.80 14.33 31.01
C PRO A 40 7.34 14.19 29.57
N ILE A 41 7.82 13.00 29.19
CA ILE A 41 8.32 12.69 27.84
C ILE A 41 7.17 12.74 26.84
N TRP A 42 6.04 12.10 27.18
CA TRP A 42 4.84 12.10 26.34
C TRP A 42 4.18 13.48 26.25
N GLN A 43 4.18 14.23 27.35
CA GLN A 43 3.72 15.62 27.35
C GLN A 43 4.58 16.50 26.44
N ARG A 44 5.91 16.36 26.49
CA ARG A 44 6.83 17.07 25.59
C ARG A 44 6.61 16.64 24.13
N ALA A 45 6.46 15.35 23.86
CA ALA A 45 6.18 14.85 22.52
C ALA A 45 4.88 15.43 21.95
N ALA A 46 3.82 15.52 22.77
CA ALA A 46 2.56 16.16 22.39
C ALA A 46 2.78 17.63 22.00
N ALA A 47 3.55 18.39 22.78
CA ALA A 47 3.89 19.76 22.46
C ALA A 47 4.67 19.88 21.14
N LEU A 48 5.65 19.00 20.89
CA LEU A 48 6.46 18.98 19.65
C LEU A 48 5.64 18.72 18.37
N VAL A 49 4.47 18.10 18.49
CA VAL A 49 3.56 17.84 17.36
C VAL A 49 2.31 18.73 17.38
N GLY A 50 2.20 19.67 18.32
CA GLY A 50 1.01 20.50 18.49
C GLY A 50 -0.25 19.70 18.89
N GLY A 51 -0.08 18.58 19.58
CA GLY A 51 -1.14 17.70 20.04
C GLY A 51 -1.63 17.99 21.45
N GLN A 52 -2.76 17.37 21.82
CA GLN A 52 -3.32 17.39 23.17
C GLN A 52 -2.88 16.16 23.95
N PHE A 53 -2.24 16.38 25.09
CA PHE A 53 -1.87 15.31 26.02
C PHE A 53 -2.96 15.10 27.08
N ARG A 54 -3.33 13.84 27.32
CA ARG A 54 -4.21 13.43 28.42
C ARG A 54 -3.52 12.33 29.22
N SER A 55 -3.62 12.42 30.53
CA SER A 55 -3.09 11.41 31.44
C SER A 55 -4.03 11.21 32.60
N GLY A 56 -4.29 9.96 32.98
CA GLY A 56 -5.16 9.63 34.10
C GLY A 56 -5.41 8.13 34.21
N PRO A 57 -5.99 7.66 35.33
CA PRO A 57 -6.36 6.26 35.47
C PRO A 57 -7.47 5.88 34.47
N SER A 58 -7.44 4.64 33.97
CA SER A 58 -8.56 4.02 33.27
C SER A 58 -9.72 3.74 34.24
N GLN A 59 -10.85 3.27 33.72
CA GLN A 59 -11.95 2.77 34.56
C GLN A 59 -11.53 1.61 35.48
N SER A 60 -10.52 0.83 35.08
CA SER A 60 -9.90 -0.23 35.90
C SER A 60 -8.84 0.29 36.88
N GLY A 61 -8.56 1.60 36.89
CA GLY A 61 -7.56 2.24 37.76
C GLY A 61 -6.12 2.17 37.25
N ASP A 62 -5.90 1.72 36.01
CA ASP A 62 -4.57 1.58 35.41
C ASP A 62 -4.09 2.92 34.82
N PRO A 63 -2.82 3.29 35.00
CA PRO A 63 -2.32 4.56 34.50
C PRO A 63 -2.31 4.59 32.96
N ARG A 64 -3.06 5.52 32.36
CA ARG A 64 -3.12 5.74 30.91
C ARG A 64 -2.55 7.09 30.49
N MET A 65 -1.99 7.12 29.30
CA MET A 65 -1.51 8.31 28.60
C MET A 65 -2.03 8.26 27.18
N GLN A 66 -2.39 9.42 26.67
CA GLN A 66 -2.92 9.56 25.34
C GLN A 66 -2.47 10.89 24.74
N ILE A 67 -2.09 10.86 23.47
CA ILE A 67 -1.88 12.06 22.66
C ILE A 67 -2.90 12.02 21.52
N SER A 68 -3.68 13.09 21.40
CA SER A 68 -4.56 13.31 20.26
C SER A 68 -3.99 14.45 19.44
N VAL A 69 -3.75 14.22 18.14
CA VAL A 69 -3.16 15.24 17.26
C VAL A 69 -3.78 15.17 15.87
N VAL A 70 -3.87 16.32 15.21
CA VAL A 70 -4.20 16.41 13.80
C VAL A 70 -3.00 16.99 13.05
N LEU A 71 -2.37 16.18 12.21
CA LEU A 71 -1.27 16.59 11.34
C LEU A 71 -1.70 16.42 9.90
N GLU A 72 -1.54 17.45 9.07
CA GLU A 72 -1.84 17.37 7.63
C GLU A 72 -3.25 16.82 7.30
N ASN A 73 -4.25 17.22 8.09
CA ASN A 73 -5.64 16.72 8.03
C ASN A 73 -5.82 15.24 8.42
N VAL A 74 -4.82 14.60 9.00
CA VAL A 74 -4.86 13.23 9.53
C VAL A 74 -4.98 13.30 11.05
N ALA A 75 -6.09 12.77 11.59
CA ALA A 75 -6.25 12.61 13.03
C ALA A 75 -5.48 11.36 13.49
N LEU A 76 -4.59 11.51 14.46
CA LEU A 76 -3.85 10.42 15.08
C LEU A 76 -4.16 10.33 16.57
N LEU A 77 -4.19 9.09 17.03
CA LEU A 77 -4.29 8.75 18.44
C LEU A 77 -3.06 7.94 18.83
N VAL A 78 -2.28 8.48 19.75
CA VAL A 78 -1.20 7.76 20.41
C VAL A 78 -1.69 7.34 21.77
N ASP A 79 -1.56 6.07 22.09
CA ASP A 79 -1.83 5.53 23.41
C ASP A 79 -0.80 4.47 23.76
N HIS A 80 -0.84 3.99 25.00
CA HIS A 80 -0.14 2.79 25.37
C HIS A 80 -1.13 1.69 25.75
N ASP A 81 -0.80 0.47 25.33
CA ASP A 81 -1.51 -0.73 25.74
C ASP A 81 -0.76 -1.40 26.89
N ILE A 82 -1.52 -2.01 27.80
CA ILE A 82 -1.01 -2.74 28.95
C ILE A 82 -1.50 -4.18 28.80
N ASP A 83 -0.59 -5.05 28.39
CA ASP A 83 -0.87 -6.47 28.22
C ASP A 83 -0.72 -7.15 29.60
N HIS A 84 -1.85 -7.68 30.09
CA HIS A 84 -1.99 -8.32 31.40
C HIS A 84 -1.97 -9.85 31.31
N ASP A 85 -1.76 -10.42 30.11
CA ASP A 85 -1.82 -11.87 29.90
C ASP A 85 -0.65 -12.60 30.58
N ASP A 86 0.44 -11.89 30.90
CA ASP A 86 1.61 -12.43 31.60
C ASP A 86 1.61 -11.97 33.06
N VAL A 87 1.21 -12.88 33.96
CA VAL A 87 1.05 -12.60 35.40
C VAL A 87 2.38 -12.23 36.09
N LEU A 88 3.52 -12.47 35.42
CA LEU A 88 4.86 -12.24 35.94
C LEU A 88 5.49 -10.91 35.50
N ALA A 89 4.97 -10.23 34.46
CA ALA A 89 5.51 -8.94 34.01
C ALA A 89 4.51 -8.10 33.20
N VAL A 90 4.30 -6.83 33.60
CA VAL A 90 3.53 -5.87 32.81
C VAL A 90 4.25 -5.55 31.51
N ARG A 91 3.65 -5.92 30.37
CA ARG A 91 4.18 -5.57 29.04
C ARG A 91 3.47 -4.34 28.51
N TYR A 92 4.25 -3.29 28.28
CA TYR A 92 3.78 -2.08 27.62
C TYR A 92 3.94 -2.17 26.13
N ARG A 93 3.04 -1.51 25.39
CA ARG A 93 3.23 -1.24 23.97
C ARG A 93 2.84 0.21 23.70
N THR A 94 3.70 0.96 23.03
CA THR A 94 3.33 2.28 22.50
C THR A 94 2.65 2.07 21.16
N ARG A 95 1.47 2.65 20.99
CA ARG A 95 0.64 2.45 19.80
C ARG A 95 0.21 3.79 19.23
N ILE A 96 0.41 3.95 17.93
CA ILE A 96 -0.09 5.08 17.13
C ILE A 96 -1.14 4.53 16.19
N THR A 97 -2.34 5.10 16.20
CA THR A 97 -3.43 4.70 15.32
C THR A 97 -3.97 5.89 14.54
N SER A 98 -4.37 5.64 13.30
CA SER A 98 -5.07 6.62 12.48
C SER A 98 -5.97 5.94 11.47
N THR A 99 -7.00 6.66 11.01
CA THR A 99 -7.74 6.30 9.81
C THR A 99 -6.93 6.72 8.59
N ALA A 100 -6.42 5.75 7.84
CA ALA A 100 -5.75 5.97 6.58
C ALA A 100 -6.75 5.72 5.45
N ARG A 101 -7.37 6.78 4.93
CA ARG A 101 -8.24 6.66 3.75
C ARG A 101 -7.38 6.16 2.60
N ASN A 102 -7.58 4.90 2.25
CA ASN A 102 -6.75 4.18 1.31
C ASN A 102 -7.55 3.94 0.03
N PRO A 103 -7.45 4.83 -0.96
CA PRO A 103 -8.18 4.68 -2.21
C PRO A 103 -7.63 3.54 -3.06
N SER A 104 -6.58 2.81 -2.63
CA SER A 104 -5.86 1.78 -3.39
C SER A 104 -5.86 0.36 -2.77
N GLY A 105 -6.55 0.13 -1.65
CA GLY A 105 -6.63 -1.21 -1.01
C GLY A 105 -5.28 -1.78 -0.57
N LEU A 106 -4.24 -0.93 -0.52
CA LEU A 106 -2.89 -1.30 -0.13
C LEU A 106 -2.88 -1.89 1.27
N ARG A 107 -2.35 -3.11 1.40
CA ARG A 107 -1.92 -3.67 2.68
C ARG A 107 -0.42 -3.57 2.74
N LEU A 108 0.10 -2.87 3.73
CA LEU A 108 1.52 -2.58 3.88
C LEU A 108 1.94 -2.89 5.31
N ARG A 109 3.09 -3.54 5.45
CA ARG A 109 3.75 -3.73 6.73
C ARG A 109 5.22 -3.39 6.59
N VAL A 110 5.71 -2.56 7.50
CA VAL A 110 7.10 -2.13 7.60
C VAL A 110 7.61 -2.51 8.99
N ASN A 111 8.73 -3.21 9.04
CA ASN A 111 9.37 -3.60 10.29
C ASN A 111 10.89 -3.64 10.14
N ASP A 112 11.62 -3.40 11.23
CA ASP A 112 13.06 -3.66 11.26
C ASP A 112 13.35 -5.17 11.02
N GLN A 113 14.45 -5.47 10.33
CA GLN A 113 14.92 -6.82 10.04
C GLN A 113 15.12 -7.65 11.32
N ARG A 114 15.60 -7.04 12.41
CA ARG A 114 15.79 -7.68 13.72
C ARG A 114 14.47 -8.09 14.38
N LEU A 115 13.38 -7.40 14.04
CA LEU A 115 12.02 -7.72 14.50
C LEU A 115 11.35 -8.81 13.64
N GLY A 116 12.01 -9.27 12.57
CA GLY A 116 11.48 -10.23 11.60
C GLY A 116 11.10 -11.61 12.17
N GLY A 117 11.68 -12.01 13.31
CA GLY A 117 11.42 -13.29 13.97
C GLY A 117 10.28 -13.31 14.99
N ALA A 118 9.83 -12.15 15.49
CA ALA A 118 8.99 -12.08 16.70
C ALA A 118 7.47 -11.95 16.43
N SER A 119 7.01 -12.10 15.18
CA SER A 119 5.61 -11.79 14.85
C SER A 119 4.76 -13.02 14.50
N GLY A 120 4.21 -13.63 15.55
CA GLY A 120 2.95 -14.36 15.49
C GLY A 120 1.82 -13.38 15.18
N GLY A 121 1.23 -13.49 13.99
CA GLY A 121 0.12 -12.63 13.58
C GLY A 121 -0.08 -12.68 12.07
N ALA A 122 -1.25 -13.18 11.67
CA ALA A 122 -1.65 -13.49 10.31
C ALA A 122 -1.73 -12.26 9.38
N PHE A 123 -0.60 -11.70 8.97
CA PHE A 123 -0.56 -10.81 7.79
C PHE A 123 -0.81 -11.69 6.55
N ARG A 124 -2.09 -11.82 6.18
CA ARG A 124 -2.66 -12.69 5.11
C ARG A 124 -2.61 -12.04 3.72
N ALA A 125 -1.50 -11.39 3.36
CA ALA A 125 -1.27 -10.93 1.99
C ALA A 125 -0.24 -11.85 1.29
N ARG A 126 -0.33 -12.01 -0.03
CA ARG A 126 0.75 -12.59 -0.85
C ARG A 126 1.92 -11.61 -0.77
N ARG A 127 2.84 -11.85 0.17
CA ARG A 127 3.93 -10.94 0.55
C ARG A 127 4.90 -10.82 -0.62
N VAL A 128 4.91 -9.69 -1.30
CA VAL A 128 6.05 -9.31 -2.15
C VAL A 128 7.00 -8.53 -1.28
N ASP A 129 8.27 -8.94 -1.23
CA ASP A 129 9.33 -8.11 -0.67
C ASP A 129 9.57 -6.97 -1.67
N VAL A 130 9.24 -5.76 -1.24
CA VAL A 130 9.37 -4.55 -2.07
C VAL A 130 10.64 -3.78 -1.69
N GLY A 131 11.40 -4.30 -0.72
CA GLY A 131 12.58 -3.63 -0.21
C GLY A 131 13.69 -3.58 -1.25
N ASP A 132 14.27 -2.40 -1.48
CA ASP A 132 15.62 -2.28 -2.03
C ASP A 132 16.58 -2.18 -0.85
N ARG A 133 17.46 -3.17 -0.68
CA ARG A 133 18.40 -3.20 0.45
C ARG A 133 19.30 -1.96 0.51
N ALA A 134 19.62 -1.33 -0.63
CA ALA A 134 20.39 -0.09 -0.68
C ALA A 134 19.54 1.12 -0.24
N GLU A 135 18.25 1.14 -0.59
CA GLU A 135 17.33 2.26 -0.29
C GLU A 135 16.46 2.07 0.96
N ASP A 136 16.47 0.90 1.59
CA ASP A 136 15.65 0.57 2.77
C ASP A 136 16.47 0.22 4.00
N GLY A 137 17.79 0.00 3.85
CA GLY A 137 18.70 -0.26 4.96
C GLY A 137 18.24 -1.46 5.81
N ALA A 138 17.88 -1.19 7.06
CA ALA A 138 17.49 -2.21 8.05
C ALA A 138 16.01 -2.62 8.01
N PHE A 139 15.19 -2.07 7.11
CA PHE A 139 13.75 -2.36 7.07
C PHE A 139 13.40 -3.49 6.10
N VAL A 140 12.33 -4.19 6.42
CA VAL A 140 11.62 -5.13 5.54
C VAL A 140 10.25 -4.54 5.23
N VAL A 141 9.93 -4.44 3.94
CA VAL A 141 8.64 -3.97 3.46
C VAL A 141 7.86 -5.12 2.85
N LYS A 142 6.72 -5.45 3.46
CA LYS A 142 5.79 -6.46 2.94
C LYS A 142 4.51 -5.79 2.47
N ALA A 143 4.12 -6.03 1.23
CA ALA A 143 2.90 -5.43 0.69
C ALA A 143 2.01 -6.41 -0.08
N SER A 144 0.73 -6.07 -0.23
CA SER A 144 -0.21 -6.76 -1.12
C SER A 144 0.08 -6.52 -2.60
N SER A 145 0.80 -5.45 -2.94
CA SER A 145 1.24 -5.11 -4.29
C SER A 145 2.55 -4.32 -4.20
N ALA A 146 3.59 -4.80 -4.89
CA ALA A 146 4.89 -4.13 -4.93
C ALA A 146 4.79 -2.75 -5.59
N THR A 147 4.02 -2.68 -6.68
CA THR A 147 3.79 -1.47 -7.44
C THR A 147 3.13 -0.38 -6.58
N LEU A 148 2.05 -0.71 -5.87
CA LEU A 148 1.37 0.23 -4.99
C LEU A 148 2.25 0.65 -3.81
N ALA A 149 3.01 -0.29 -3.24
CA ALA A 149 3.90 0.02 -2.14
C ALA A 149 5.02 0.98 -2.55
N ARG A 150 5.63 0.82 -3.74
CA ARG A 150 6.62 1.78 -4.26
C ARG A 150 6.05 3.18 -4.39
N TRP A 151 4.80 3.30 -4.85
CA TRP A 151 4.14 4.59 -5.04
C TRP A 151 3.70 5.23 -3.70
N TRP A 152 3.42 4.39 -2.71
CA TRP A 152 3.09 4.83 -1.36
C TRP A 152 4.33 5.24 -0.55
N LEU A 153 5.44 4.51 -0.71
CA LEU A 153 6.71 4.71 -0.02
C LEU A 153 7.64 5.64 -0.82
N THR A 154 7.31 6.93 -0.84
CA THR A 154 8.18 7.97 -1.42
C THR A 154 9.54 8.05 -0.69
N PRO A 155 10.58 8.64 -1.30
CA PRO A 155 11.89 8.80 -0.64
C PRO A 155 11.79 9.52 0.72
N GLU A 156 10.99 10.58 0.79
CA GLU A 156 10.71 11.32 2.02
C GLU A 156 10.07 10.41 3.08
N LEU A 157 9.09 9.59 2.69
CA LEU A 157 8.40 8.71 3.60
C LEU A 157 9.29 7.56 4.09
N ARG A 158 10.18 7.06 3.23
CA ARG A 158 11.22 6.09 3.62
C ARG A 158 12.19 6.71 4.63
N ALA A 159 12.61 7.96 4.43
CA ALA A 159 13.44 8.67 5.39
C ALA A 159 12.71 8.86 6.75
N ALA A 160 11.42 9.23 6.72
CA ALA A 160 10.61 9.36 7.93
C ALA A 160 10.44 8.03 8.68
N LEU A 161 10.20 6.92 7.95
CA LEU A 161 10.12 5.59 8.54
C LEU A 161 11.46 5.16 9.14
N ARG A 162 12.59 5.53 8.52
CA ARG A 162 13.93 5.28 9.09
C ARG A 162 14.18 6.03 10.39
N ALA A 163 13.58 7.21 10.57
CA ALA A 163 13.65 7.91 11.85
C ALA A 163 12.74 7.30 12.93
N ALA A 164 11.94 6.29 12.59
CA ALA A 164 10.99 5.59 13.48
C ALA A 164 11.21 4.07 13.50
N THR A 165 12.47 3.61 13.42
CA THR A 165 12.88 2.19 13.33
C THR A 165 12.25 1.26 14.35
N ASP A 166 12.00 1.77 15.55
CA ASP A 166 11.53 0.97 16.69
C ASP A 166 10.03 0.63 16.59
N TYR A 167 9.33 1.19 15.61
CA TYR A 167 7.90 0.97 15.38
C TYR A 167 7.68 -0.01 14.22
N GLN A 168 6.90 -1.04 14.49
CA GLN A 168 6.28 -1.83 13.45
C GLN A 168 5.04 -1.12 12.92
N VAL A 169 5.06 -0.73 11.65
CA VAL A 169 3.94 -0.04 11.00
C VAL A 169 3.13 -1.01 10.17
N THR A 170 1.81 -0.97 10.31
CA THR A 170 0.85 -1.77 9.54
C THR A 170 -0.25 -0.86 9.01
N LEU A 171 -0.52 -0.96 7.71
CA LEU A 171 -1.64 -0.35 7.02
C LEU A 171 -2.52 -1.48 6.47
N GLU A 172 -3.75 -1.60 6.98
CA GLU A 172 -4.74 -2.59 6.53
C GLU A 172 -6.15 -2.06 6.80
N SER A 173 -7.10 -2.36 5.90
CA SER A 173 -8.54 -2.01 6.06
C SER A 173 -8.77 -0.55 6.45
N HIS A 174 -8.13 0.39 5.73
CA HIS A 174 -8.18 1.83 5.99
C HIS A 174 -7.69 2.29 7.38
N ARG A 175 -6.93 1.45 8.08
CA ARG A 175 -6.37 1.75 9.40
C ARG A 175 -4.86 1.66 9.34
N LEU A 176 -4.20 2.71 9.83
CA LEU A 176 -2.79 2.69 10.16
C LEU A 176 -2.63 2.37 11.64
N THR A 177 -1.73 1.44 11.94
CA THR A 177 -1.30 1.12 13.30
C THR A 177 0.22 1.01 13.32
N ALA A 178 0.89 1.83 14.13
CA ALA A 178 2.31 1.70 14.43
C ALA A 178 2.46 1.21 15.88
N ILE A 179 3.27 0.18 16.12
CA ILE A 179 3.44 -0.43 17.45
C ILE A 179 4.92 -0.56 17.78
N ARG A 180 5.32 -0.06 18.94
CA ARG A 180 6.63 -0.29 19.56
C ARG A 180 6.44 -1.11 20.84
N ALA A 181 7.33 -2.05 21.08
CA ALA A 181 7.39 -2.75 22.37
C ALA A 181 7.92 -1.81 23.46
N GLY A 182 7.26 -1.75 24.61
CA GLY A 182 7.59 -0.83 25.68
C GLY A 182 6.98 0.57 25.51
N LEU A 183 7.08 1.37 26.59
CA LEU A 183 6.77 2.80 26.55
C LEU A 183 7.91 3.54 25.84
N GLU A 184 7.56 4.50 24.97
CA GLU A 184 8.54 5.42 24.41
C GLU A 184 9.09 6.34 25.50
N ASP A 185 10.41 6.41 25.55
CA ASP A 185 11.22 7.10 26.56
C ASP A 185 12.02 8.27 25.96
N ASP A 186 11.75 8.62 24.71
CA ASP A 186 12.35 9.74 24.01
C ASP A 186 11.24 10.55 23.30
N ALA A 187 11.15 11.84 23.64
CA ALA A 187 10.06 12.70 23.16
C ALA A 187 10.20 13.02 21.67
N GLU A 188 11.43 13.20 21.21
CA GLU A 188 11.79 13.46 19.82
C GLU A 188 11.51 12.23 18.95
N LYS A 189 11.85 11.03 19.42
CA LYS A 189 11.50 9.78 18.73
C LYS A 189 10.00 9.58 18.64
N LEU A 190 9.26 9.84 19.73
CA LEU A 190 7.80 9.75 19.70
C LEU A 190 7.20 10.73 18.69
N ALA A 191 7.67 11.99 18.69
CA ALA A 191 7.22 13.01 17.76
C ALA A 191 7.54 12.65 16.30
N SER A 192 8.73 12.10 16.04
CA SER A 192 9.15 11.60 14.73
C SER A 192 8.24 10.46 14.25
N ALA A 193 7.95 9.47 15.12
CA ALA A 193 7.05 8.36 14.80
C ALA A 193 5.62 8.83 14.51
N ILE A 194 5.12 9.83 15.26
CA ILE A 194 3.80 10.45 14.99
C ILE A 194 3.78 11.12 13.61
N ARG A 195 4.82 11.87 13.25
CA ARG A 195 4.92 12.54 11.93
C ARG A 195 5.02 11.52 10.80
N ALA A 196 5.83 10.48 10.95
CA ALA A 196 5.93 9.39 9.97
C ALA A 196 4.59 8.66 9.79
N ALA A 197 3.87 8.39 10.88
CA ALA A 197 2.54 7.81 10.83
C ALA A 197 1.53 8.74 10.13
N ALA A 198 1.61 10.05 10.36
CA ALA A 198 0.75 11.03 9.71
C ALA A 198 0.99 11.07 8.19
N LEU A 199 2.26 11.14 7.76
CA LEU A 199 2.64 11.09 6.35
C LEU A 199 2.12 9.81 5.68
N LEU A 200 2.29 8.65 6.32
CA LEU A 200 1.85 7.38 5.78
C LEU A 200 0.33 7.25 5.69
N ALA A 201 -0.41 7.72 6.70
CA ALA A 201 -1.87 7.74 6.66
C ALA A 201 -2.42 8.80 5.67
N GLY A 202 -1.71 9.91 5.50
CA GLY A 202 -2.06 11.01 4.60
C GLY A 202 -1.80 10.71 3.13
N ARG A 203 -0.83 9.84 2.80
CA ARG A 203 -0.42 9.54 1.42
C ARG A 203 -1.59 9.15 0.52
N GLY A 204 -2.57 8.39 1.00
CA GLY A 204 -3.75 8.02 0.22
C GLY A 204 -4.61 9.19 -0.26
N ARG A 205 -4.63 10.31 0.48
CA ARG A 205 -5.27 11.54 0.03
C ARG A 205 -4.42 12.28 -1.00
N ALA A 206 -3.09 12.29 -0.82
CA ALA A 206 -2.12 12.90 -1.74
C ALA A 206 -2.17 12.24 -3.14
N LEU A 207 -1.88 10.94 -3.25
CA LEU A 207 -2.98 10.04 -3.58
C LEU A 207 -3.95 10.40 -4.71
N THR A 208 -5.18 10.43 -4.22
CA THR A 208 -6.38 10.84 -4.91
C THR A 208 -6.27 12.24 -5.52
N LYS A 209 -5.51 13.17 -4.89
CA LYS A 209 -5.33 14.53 -5.40
C LYS A 209 -4.46 14.52 -6.67
N GLU A 210 -3.37 13.77 -6.68
CA GLU A 210 -2.49 13.57 -7.85
C GLU A 210 -3.30 12.95 -9.01
N LEU A 211 -4.07 11.90 -8.74
CA LEU A 211 -4.93 11.27 -9.75
C LEU A 211 -6.04 12.19 -10.27
N ARG A 212 -6.60 13.06 -9.42
CA ARG A 212 -7.60 14.06 -9.86
C ARG A 212 -6.96 15.13 -10.74
N ALA A 213 -5.76 15.58 -10.42
CA ALA A 213 -5.02 16.54 -11.24
C ALA A 213 -4.72 15.92 -12.62
N LEU A 214 -4.21 14.69 -12.64
CA LEU A 214 -3.98 13.94 -13.88
C LEU A 214 -5.26 13.78 -14.70
N ALA A 215 -6.40 13.44 -14.09
CA ALA A 215 -7.67 13.34 -14.79
C ALA A 215 -8.06 14.66 -15.46
N HIS A 216 -7.90 15.78 -14.75
CA HIS A 216 -8.18 17.11 -15.29
C HIS A 216 -7.24 17.47 -16.46
N GLU A 217 -5.94 17.20 -16.32
CA GLU A 217 -4.95 17.44 -17.37
C GLU A 217 -5.23 16.62 -18.64
N LEU A 218 -5.75 15.40 -18.50
CA LEU A 218 -6.16 14.54 -19.61
C LEU A 218 -7.54 14.93 -20.20
N GLY A 219 -8.22 15.94 -19.65
CA GLY A 219 -9.58 16.30 -20.06
C GLY A 219 -10.65 15.28 -19.67
N GLY A 220 -10.37 14.45 -18.66
CA GLY A 220 -11.22 13.36 -18.19
C GLY A 220 -11.88 13.61 -16.84
N ARG A 221 -12.71 12.65 -16.43
CA ARG A 221 -13.36 12.61 -15.12
C ARG A 221 -12.87 11.41 -14.34
N LEU A 222 -12.48 11.66 -13.08
CA LEU A 222 -12.14 10.61 -12.13
C LEU A 222 -13.41 9.99 -11.54
N SER A 223 -13.53 8.67 -11.60
CA SER A 223 -14.56 7.89 -10.90
C SER A 223 -13.91 6.81 -10.04
N PRO A 224 -14.45 6.51 -8.85
CA PRO A 224 -14.08 5.29 -8.13
C PRO A 224 -14.45 4.08 -8.99
N GLY A 225 -13.60 3.05 -9.00
CA GLY A 225 -13.80 1.84 -9.80
C GLY A 225 -15.15 1.19 -9.50
N ALA A 226 -15.87 0.79 -10.55
CA ALA A 226 -17.22 0.26 -10.43
C ALA A 226 -17.20 -1.19 -9.93
N GLY A 227 -17.86 -1.44 -8.80
CA GLY A 227 -18.51 -2.73 -8.53
C GLY A 227 -17.64 -3.83 -7.93
N SER A 228 -17.40 -3.77 -6.62
CA SER A 228 -17.33 -4.93 -5.71
C SER A 228 -16.92 -4.43 -4.32
N ILE A 229 -17.46 -5.01 -3.25
CA ILE A 229 -16.96 -4.80 -1.88
C ILE A 229 -15.46 -5.19 -1.77
N SER A 230 -14.91 -5.91 -2.75
CA SER A 230 -13.48 -6.24 -2.92
C SER A 230 -12.68 -5.29 -3.83
N SER A 231 -13.30 -4.26 -4.42
CA SER A 231 -12.67 -3.26 -5.31
C SER A 231 -12.10 -2.07 -4.55
N GLU A 232 -11.87 -2.23 -3.23
CA GLU A 232 -11.10 -1.28 -2.42
C GLU A 232 -9.78 -1.03 -3.15
N GLY A 233 -9.71 0.08 -3.86
CA GLY A 233 -8.47 0.47 -4.46
C GLY A 233 -8.48 0.99 -5.88
N GLU A 234 -9.56 0.76 -6.59
CA GLU A 234 -9.57 0.93 -8.04
C GLU A 234 -10.08 2.33 -8.39
N VAL A 235 -9.37 2.97 -9.30
CA VAL A 235 -9.68 4.33 -9.75
C VAL A 235 -9.69 4.34 -11.27
N THR A 236 -10.67 5.02 -11.84
CA THR A 236 -10.86 5.09 -13.29
C THR A 236 -10.88 6.56 -13.72
N ILE A 237 -10.19 6.88 -14.81
CA ILE A 237 -10.33 8.15 -15.52
C ILE A 237 -11.04 7.86 -16.82
N GLU A 238 -12.20 8.45 -17.01
CA GLU A 238 -12.94 8.39 -18.26
C GLU A 238 -12.77 9.69 -19.02
N LEU A 239 -12.39 9.60 -20.29
CA LEU A 239 -12.19 10.76 -21.15
C LEU A 239 -12.62 10.47 -22.59
N GLU A 240 -12.76 11.53 -23.38
CA GLU A 240 -12.97 11.43 -24.81
C GLU A 240 -11.69 11.81 -25.55
N HIS A 241 -11.25 10.96 -26.47
CA HIS A 241 -10.09 11.23 -27.33
C HIS A 241 -10.46 10.94 -28.78
N ARG A 242 -10.41 11.96 -29.63
CA ARG A 242 -10.75 11.88 -31.08
C ARG A 242 -12.12 11.22 -31.35
N GLY A 243 -13.14 11.63 -30.60
CA GLY A 243 -14.51 11.10 -30.75
C GLY A 243 -14.74 9.72 -30.14
N ARG A 244 -13.79 9.20 -29.33
CA ARG A 244 -13.89 7.88 -28.71
C ARG A 244 -13.79 7.97 -27.19
N ARG A 245 -14.63 7.20 -26.50
CA ARG A 245 -14.49 7.00 -25.06
C ARG A 245 -13.25 6.16 -24.77
N VAL A 246 -12.36 6.70 -23.97
CA VAL A 246 -11.17 6.05 -23.46
C VAL A 246 -11.26 5.99 -21.93
N ILE A 247 -10.85 4.85 -21.39
CA ILE A 247 -10.90 4.54 -19.98
C ILE A 247 -9.48 4.23 -19.53
N VAL A 248 -8.95 4.98 -18.56
CA VAL A 248 -7.68 4.69 -17.90
C VAL A 248 -7.99 4.11 -16.52
N GLU A 249 -7.64 2.86 -16.30
CA GLU A 249 -7.91 2.13 -15.06
C GLU A 249 -6.61 1.96 -14.26
N PHE A 250 -6.66 2.33 -12.99
CA PHE A 250 -5.62 2.09 -11.99
C PHE A 250 -6.16 1.02 -11.06
N GLY A 251 -5.79 -0.23 -11.29
CA GLY A 251 -6.47 -1.35 -10.64
C GLY A 251 -5.85 -2.70 -10.92
N ARG A 252 -6.52 -3.77 -10.47
CA ARG A 252 -6.09 -5.13 -10.79
C ARG A 252 -6.65 -5.55 -12.14
N ASP A 253 -5.85 -6.32 -12.88
CA ASP A 253 -6.32 -7.04 -14.06
C ASP A 253 -7.26 -8.20 -13.66
N GLY A 254 -8.53 -7.89 -13.44
CA GLY A 254 -9.51 -8.81 -12.88
C GLY A 254 -9.23 -9.20 -11.42
N LYS A 255 -9.97 -10.20 -10.88
CA LYS A 255 -9.96 -10.52 -9.43
C LYS A 255 -8.59 -10.90 -8.85
N LYS A 256 -7.67 -11.40 -9.67
CA LYS A 256 -6.34 -11.92 -9.23
C LYS A 256 -5.16 -11.34 -10.02
N GLY A 257 -5.39 -10.42 -10.95
CA GLY A 257 -4.31 -9.86 -11.75
C GLY A 257 -3.38 -8.94 -10.95
N PRO A 258 -2.19 -8.64 -11.52
CA PRO A 258 -1.32 -7.64 -10.94
C PRO A 258 -2.02 -6.27 -10.91
N PHE A 259 -1.69 -5.47 -9.90
CA PHE A 259 -2.15 -4.08 -9.84
C PHE A 259 -1.27 -3.22 -10.75
N GLY A 260 -1.88 -2.48 -11.67
CA GLY A 260 -1.16 -1.64 -12.64
C GLY A 260 -2.09 -0.62 -13.32
N THR A 261 -1.57 0.01 -14.37
CA THR A 261 -2.34 0.94 -15.21
C THR A 261 -2.76 0.24 -16.50
N GLN A 262 -4.03 0.37 -16.86
CA GLN A 262 -4.58 -0.07 -18.14
C GLN A 262 -5.21 1.11 -18.85
N VAL A 263 -5.02 1.21 -20.16
CA VAL A 263 -5.69 2.20 -20.99
C VAL A 263 -6.51 1.45 -22.01
N ARG A 264 -7.81 1.72 -22.07
CA ARG A 264 -8.77 0.96 -22.87
C ARG A 264 -9.61 1.89 -23.73
N ALA A 265 -9.74 1.59 -25.01
CA ALA A 265 -10.66 2.26 -25.92
C ALA A 265 -11.68 1.26 -26.47
N ALA A 266 -12.95 1.65 -26.51
CA ALA A 266 -13.98 0.84 -27.15
C ALA A 266 -13.71 0.75 -28.66
N ARG A 267 -13.90 -0.45 -29.21
CA ARG A 267 -13.71 -0.75 -30.63
C ARG A 267 -15.08 -0.83 -31.31
N ALA A 268 -15.15 -0.38 -32.55
CA ALA A 268 -16.27 -0.75 -33.42
C ALA A 268 -16.18 -2.26 -33.67
N ALA A 269 -17.24 -3.01 -33.32
CA ALA A 269 -17.24 -4.47 -33.30
C ALA A 269 -16.70 -5.08 -34.61
N SER A 270 -15.62 -5.85 -34.51
CA SER A 270 -15.05 -6.62 -35.63
C SER A 270 -14.50 -7.94 -35.09
N PRO A 271 -15.28 -9.04 -35.18
CA PRO A 271 -14.93 -10.34 -34.60
C PRO A 271 -13.58 -10.88 -35.06
N SER A 272 -13.16 -10.57 -36.29
CA SER A 272 -11.97 -11.12 -36.95
C SER A 272 -10.65 -10.40 -36.64
N GLU A 273 -10.59 -9.58 -35.59
CA GLU A 273 -9.39 -8.78 -35.30
C GLU A 273 -8.92 -8.93 -33.83
N ARG A 274 -9.12 -10.10 -33.22
CA ARG A 274 -8.56 -10.39 -31.91
C ARG A 274 -7.04 -10.55 -31.98
N PHE A 275 -6.33 -9.96 -31.04
CA PHE A 275 -4.87 -10.08 -30.94
C PHE A 275 -4.34 -9.87 -29.52
N ALA A 276 -3.15 -10.39 -29.26
CA ALA A 276 -2.37 -10.13 -28.07
C ALA A 276 -0.90 -9.95 -28.45
N ALA A 277 -0.34 -8.79 -28.14
CA ALA A 277 1.09 -8.52 -28.21
C ALA A 277 1.63 -8.45 -26.78
N ARG A 278 2.39 -9.47 -26.34
CA ARG A 278 2.96 -9.54 -24.98
C ARG A 278 4.46 -9.30 -25.03
N ARG A 279 4.97 -8.44 -24.15
CA ARG A 279 6.40 -8.14 -24.10
C ARG A 279 7.17 -9.41 -23.74
N ARG A 280 8.16 -9.80 -24.54
CA ARG A 280 8.95 -11.00 -24.26
C ARG A 280 9.70 -10.84 -22.94
N ALA A 281 9.63 -11.87 -22.09
CA ALA A 281 10.44 -11.92 -20.88
C ALA A 281 11.92 -11.99 -21.29
N ARG A 282 12.72 -11.03 -20.84
CA ARG A 282 14.16 -11.07 -21.08
C ARG A 282 14.70 -12.30 -20.35
N ARG A 283 15.17 -13.33 -21.07
CA ARG A 283 16.12 -14.29 -20.48
C ARG A 283 17.24 -13.44 -19.88
N ALA A 284 17.57 -13.66 -18.61
CA ALA A 284 18.52 -12.85 -17.85
C ALA A 284 19.79 -12.60 -18.66
N ALA A 285 19.82 -11.49 -19.39
CA ALA A 285 20.98 -11.08 -20.15
C ALA A 285 22.01 -10.66 -19.12
N ALA A 286 23.23 -11.20 -19.27
CA ALA A 286 24.35 -10.90 -18.41
C ALA A 286 24.45 -9.39 -18.12
N LYS A 287 24.78 -9.06 -16.88
CA LYS A 287 25.02 -7.70 -16.37
C LYS A 287 25.84 -6.91 -17.42
N GLY A 288 25.24 -5.92 -18.06
CA GLY A 288 25.90 -5.09 -19.08
C GLY A 288 25.28 -5.10 -20.49
N ALA A 289 24.24 -5.91 -20.75
CA ALA A 289 23.58 -5.86 -22.06
C ALA A 289 22.92 -4.48 -22.31
N PRO A 290 23.21 -3.82 -23.46
CA PRO A 290 22.73 -2.47 -23.75
C PRO A 290 21.20 -2.37 -23.63
N ARG A 291 20.72 -1.20 -23.20
CA ARG A 291 19.27 -0.88 -23.24
C ARG A 291 18.84 -0.96 -24.71
N PRO A 292 17.70 -1.61 -25.01
CA PRO A 292 17.19 -1.66 -26.38
C PRO A 292 17.02 -0.24 -26.90
N ARG A 293 17.48 -0.01 -28.13
CA ARG A 293 17.24 1.24 -28.85
C ARG A 293 15.75 1.29 -29.21
N GLY A 294 15.16 2.48 -29.24
CA GLY A 294 13.74 2.68 -29.60
C GLY A 294 13.36 2.21 -31.01
N ASP A 295 14.34 1.75 -31.79
CA ASP A 295 14.23 1.34 -33.18
C ASP A 295 14.20 -0.20 -33.36
N GLU A 296 14.12 -0.98 -32.27
CA GLU A 296 13.97 -2.44 -32.38
C GLU A 296 12.62 -2.81 -33.04
N PRO A 297 12.59 -3.78 -33.97
CA PRO A 297 11.33 -4.23 -34.56
C PRO A 297 10.37 -4.77 -33.49
N LEU A 298 9.06 -4.52 -33.66
CA LEU A 298 8.04 -4.97 -32.71
C LEU A 298 8.10 -6.50 -32.49
N SER A 299 8.38 -7.27 -33.54
CA SER A 299 8.50 -8.74 -33.51
C SER A 299 9.64 -9.28 -32.65
N VAL A 300 10.65 -8.45 -32.38
CA VAL A 300 11.78 -8.78 -31.50
C VAL A 300 11.40 -8.51 -30.04
N ALA A 301 10.76 -7.37 -29.78
CA ALA A 301 10.39 -6.96 -28.42
C ALA A 301 9.13 -7.66 -27.88
N TYR A 302 8.23 -8.09 -28.76
CA TYR A 302 6.93 -8.66 -28.42
C TYR A 302 6.71 -10.04 -29.05
N GLU A 303 5.97 -10.88 -28.34
CA GLU A 303 5.30 -12.05 -28.90
C GLU A 303 3.90 -11.62 -29.34
N VAL A 304 3.63 -11.70 -30.64
CA VAL A 304 2.36 -11.27 -31.23
C VAL A 304 1.57 -12.49 -31.67
N GLN A 305 0.36 -12.63 -31.14
CA GLN A 305 -0.62 -13.63 -31.52
C GLN A 305 -1.85 -12.89 -32.06
N ALA A 306 -2.29 -13.19 -33.28
CA ALA A 306 -3.42 -12.50 -33.90
C ALA A 306 -4.21 -13.48 -34.77
N GLU A 307 -5.54 -13.38 -34.76
CA GLU A 307 -6.41 -14.18 -35.64
C GLU A 307 -6.30 -13.75 -37.11
N ALA A 308 -5.97 -12.48 -37.37
CA ALA A 308 -5.74 -11.93 -38.70
C ALA A 308 -4.43 -11.11 -38.74
N PRO A 309 -3.25 -11.77 -38.84
CA PRO A 309 -1.95 -11.11 -38.72
C PRO A 309 -1.73 -10.01 -39.77
N ASP A 310 -2.15 -10.21 -41.01
CA ASP A 310 -1.97 -9.22 -42.09
C ASP A 310 -2.77 -7.93 -41.84
N ARG A 311 -3.98 -8.05 -41.29
CA ARG A 311 -4.80 -6.89 -40.93
C ARG A 311 -4.20 -6.13 -39.76
N LEU A 312 -3.69 -6.85 -38.76
CA LEU A 312 -2.99 -6.24 -37.63
C LEU A 312 -1.72 -5.51 -38.09
N ALA A 313 -0.92 -6.12 -38.97
CA ALA A 313 0.29 -5.50 -39.51
C ALA A 313 0.01 -4.18 -40.24
N ARG A 314 -1.03 -4.15 -41.09
CA ARG A 314 -1.48 -2.92 -41.78
C ARG A 314 -1.95 -1.84 -40.80
N ARG A 315 -2.64 -2.23 -39.74
CA ARG A 315 -3.19 -1.30 -38.74
C ARG A 315 -2.10 -0.72 -37.84
N LEU A 316 -1.09 -1.51 -37.49
CA LEU A 316 0.05 -1.03 -36.74
C LEU A 316 0.84 -0.01 -37.56
N GLY A 317 1.25 -0.35 -38.79
CA GLY A 317 2.14 0.53 -39.57
C GLY A 317 3.47 0.83 -38.84
N ASP A 318 4.36 1.59 -39.46
CA ASP A 318 5.72 1.76 -38.93
C ASP A 318 5.81 2.78 -37.79
N GLU A 319 4.95 3.80 -37.81
CA GLU A 319 4.91 4.83 -36.77
C GLU A 319 4.38 4.27 -35.45
N LEU A 320 3.26 3.53 -35.47
CA LEU A 320 2.69 2.97 -34.25
C LEU A 320 3.57 1.86 -33.66
N GLN A 321 4.25 1.08 -34.51
CA GLN A 321 5.21 0.08 -34.03
C GLN A 321 6.35 0.72 -33.25
N ARG A 322 6.97 1.78 -33.80
CA ARG A 322 8.01 2.55 -33.09
C ARG A 322 7.47 3.14 -31.80
N GLU A 323 6.26 3.68 -31.83
CA GLU A 323 5.62 4.27 -30.67
C GLU A 323 5.36 3.24 -29.55
N ILE A 324 4.88 2.05 -29.90
CA ILE A 324 4.68 0.93 -28.97
C ILE A 324 6.01 0.48 -28.37
N VAL A 325 7.05 0.31 -29.21
CA VAL A 325 8.38 -0.11 -28.75
C VAL A 325 9.01 0.96 -27.85
N ALA A 326 8.80 2.24 -28.13
CA ALA A 326 9.28 3.34 -27.28
C ALA A 326 8.51 3.42 -25.96
N LEU A 327 7.18 3.24 -25.98
CA LEU A 327 6.35 3.25 -24.78
C LEU A 327 6.60 2.03 -23.87
N ARG A 328 6.98 0.89 -24.46
CA ARG A 328 7.30 -0.38 -23.78
C ARG A 328 6.19 -0.91 -22.86
N PRO A 329 4.90 -0.96 -23.28
CA PRO A 329 3.85 -1.57 -22.46
C PRO A 329 4.16 -3.04 -22.17
N ALA A 330 3.57 -3.60 -21.11
CA ALA A 330 3.71 -5.03 -20.82
C ALA A 330 2.91 -5.88 -21.81
N ALA A 331 1.73 -5.41 -22.20
CA ALA A 331 0.94 -6.05 -23.24
C ALA A 331 0.04 -5.05 -23.98
N ILE A 332 -0.38 -5.43 -25.19
CA ILE A 332 -1.46 -4.80 -25.93
C ILE A 332 -2.43 -5.89 -26.32
N LEU A 333 -3.69 -5.74 -25.93
CA LEU A 333 -4.73 -6.73 -26.10
C LEU A 333 -5.84 -6.11 -26.95
N GLY A 334 -6.25 -6.77 -28.01
CA GLY A 334 -7.43 -6.41 -28.78
C GLY A 334 -8.43 -7.56 -28.73
N ASP A 335 -9.62 -7.29 -28.23
CA ASP A 335 -10.76 -8.18 -28.37
C ASP A 335 -11.80 -7.56 -29.34
N GLU A 336 -13.00 -8.13 -29.36
CA GLU A 336 -14.08 -7.65 -30.24
C GLU A 336 -14.64 -6.29 -29.81
N ALA A 337 -14.58 -5.98 -28.51
CA ALA A 337 -15.23 -4.83 -27.90
C ALA A 337 -14.26 -3.69 -27.60
N ALA A 338 -12.96 -3.98 -27.44
CA ALA A 338 -11.98 -2.98 -27.02
C ALA A 338 -10.54 -3.32 -27.42
N VAL A 339 -9.72 -2.27 -27.40
CA VAL A 339 -8.26 -2.39 -27.38
C VAL A 339 -7.74 -1.85 -26.06
N THR A 340 -6.85 -2.60 -25.42
CA THR A 340 -6.28 -2.30 -24.11
C THR A 340 -4.75 -2.31 -24.19
N VAL A 341 -4.11 -1.22 -23.77
CA VAL A 341 -2.68 -1.17 -23.44
C VAL A 341 -2.52 -1.42 -21.95
N VAL A 342 -1.70 -2.39 -21.58
CA VAL A 342 -1.44 -2.80 -20.20
C VAL A 342 -0.01 -2.44 -19.83
N PHE A 343 0.16 -1.66 -18.77
CA PHE A 343 1.46 -1.42 -18.17
C PHE A 343 1.80 -2.52 -17.14
N GLY A 344 3.07 -2.90 -17.07
CA GLY A 344 3.52 -3.91 -16.08
C GLY A 344 3.62 -3.35 -14.66
N GLU A 345 3.54 -2.04 -14.53
CA GLU A 345 3.57 -1.28 -13.29
C GLU A 345 2.49 -0.17 -13.36
N LEU A 346 2.28 0.54 -12.27
CA LEU A 346 1.37 1.67 -12.19
C LEU A 346 2.05 2.85 -12.89
N GLU A 347 1.55 3.20 -14.06
CA GLU A 347 1.97 4.36 -14.83
C GLU A 347 1.07 5.55 -14.48
N THR A 348 1.70 6.66 -14.08
CA THR A 348 1.02 7.92 -13.67
C THR A 348 1.57 9.14 -14.40
N GLY A 349 2.64 8.96 -15.19
CA GLY A 349 3.22 10.01 -16.00
C GLY A 349 2.29 10.38 -17.16
N ARG A 350 1.91 11.66 -17.21
CA ARG A 350 1.01 12.22 -18.22
C ARG A 350 1.40 11.81 -19.64
N ASP A 351 2.63 12.11 -20.05
CA ASP A 351 3.10 11.86 -21.42
C ASP A 351 2.96 10.39 -21.82
N ARG A 352 3.26 9.46 -20.91
CA ARG A 352 3.16 8.03 -21.19
C ARG A 352 1.71 7.56 -21.30
N ILE A 353 0.82 8.13 -20.49
CA ILE A 353 -0.61 7.85 -20.56
C ILE A 353 -1.21 8.46 -21.84
N GLU A 354 -0.87 9.69 -22.21
CA GLU A 354 -1.31 10.32 -23.47
C GLU A 354 -0.87 9.51 -24.70
N ARG A 355 0.38 9.03 -24.71
CA ARG A 355 0.89 8.13 -25.75
C ARG A 355 0.12 6.81 -25.79
N ALA A 356 -0.19 6.21 -24.63
CA ALA A 356 -1.03 5.01 -24.56
C ALA A 356 -2.45 5.25 -25.08
N ILE A 357 -3.05 6.40 -24.75
CA ILE A 357 -4.36 6.84 -25.24
C ILE A 357 -4.33 6.93 -26.77
N ALA A 358 -3.31 7.57 -27.34
CA ALA A 358 -3.14 7.67 -28.78
C ALA A 358 -3.02 6.28 -29.45
N ILE A 359 -2.26 5.36 -28.86
CA ILE A 359 -2.11 3.98 -29.35
C ILE A 359 -3.46 3.25 -29.35
N VAL A 360 -4.18 3.23 -28.23
CA VAL A 360 -5.46 2.50 -28.17
C VAL A 360 -6.50 3.14 -29.09
N ALA A 361 -6.53 4.47 -29.20
CA ALA A 361 -7.47 5.16 -30.07
C ALA A 361 -7.20 4.88 -31.55
N ALA A 362 -5.93 4.78 -31.95
CA ALA A 362 -5.53 4.41 -33.31
C ALA A 362 -5.89 2.95 -33.63
N LEU A 363 -5.57 2.02 -32.72
CA LEU A 363 -5.89 0.60 -32.88
C LEU A 363 -7.40 0.30 -32.81
N ALA A 364 -8.17 1.11 -32.09
CA ALA A 364 -9.62 0.97 -31.98
C ALA A 364 -10.39 1.60 -33.15
N ALA A 365 -9.73 2.38 -34.01
CA ALA A 365 -10.37 3.01 -35.15
C ALA A 365 -11.01 2.00 -36.11
N PRO A 366 -12.04 2.33 -36.89
CA PRO A 366 -12.43 1.50 -38.02
C PRO A 366 -11.21 1.28 -38.92
N GLY A 367 -11.03 0.06 -39.43
CA GLY A 367 -10.01 -0.16 -40.46
C GLY A 367 -10.31 0.74 -41.66
N PRO A 368 -9.29 1.17 -42.43
CA PRO A 368 -9.54 1.89 -43.67
C PRO A 368 -10.51 1.07 -44.52
N HIS A 369 -11.68 1.62 -44.82
CA HIS A 369 -12.66 0.96 -45.67
C HIS A 369 -11.97 0.68 -47.00
N GLY A 370 -11.87 -0.59 -47.38
CA GLY A 370 -11.52 -0.94 -48.75
C GLY A 370 -12.54 -0.30 -49.70
N PRO A 371 -12.16 -0.02 -50.95
CA PRO A 371 -12.94 0.79 -51.90
C PRO A 371 -14.29 0.19 -52.34
N TYR A 372 -14.78 -0.87 -51.68
CA TYR A 372 -16.05 -1.49 -51.98
C TYR A 372 -16.93 -1.46 -50.72
N ARG A 373 -17.78 -0.43 -50.65
CA ARG A 373 -19.03 -0.44 -49.91
C ARG A 373 -20.13 0.09 -50.81
#